data_AF-A0A8C5MXU3-F1
#
_entry.id   AF-A0A8C5MXU3-F1
#
_cell.length_a   1.000
_cell.length_b   1.000
_cell.length_c   1.000
_cell.angle_alpha   90.00
_cell.angle_beta   90.00
_cell.angle_gamma   90.00
#
_symmetry.space_group_name_H-M   'P 1'
#
loop_
_entity.id
_entity.type
_entity.pdbx_description
1 polymer ?
#
loop_
_entity_poly.entity_id
_entity_poly.type
_entity_poly.pdbx_seq_one_letter_code
_entity_poly.pdbx_strand_id
1 'polypeptide(L)'
;MSASHVVLVILVVYLSAVQGRRTCRPANATISAEKDDCPVCVTLTTTICTGYCQTRDLLYKSAFSSFNQHVCTYKEIRYETIKLPNCLPNTDPFFTYPVAVSCECSLCKMDYSDCTVQGIGPAFCSTAPQIL
;
A
#
# COMPACT_ATOMS: atom_id res chain seq x y z
N MET A 1 -31.40 22.00 -27.87
CA MET A 1 -30.71 21.65 -26.61
C MET A 1 -30.37 22.97 -25.91
N SER A 2 -30.96 23.31 -24.76
CA SER A 2 -30.74 24.62 -24.13
C SER A 2 -29.30 24.74 -23.59
N ALA A 3 -28.76 25.97 -23.51
CA ALA A 3 -27.42 26.25 -22.97
C ALA A 3 -27.20 25.62 -21.59
N SER A 4 -28.26 25.49 -20.78
CA SER A 4 -28.24 24.82 -19.48
C SER A 4 -27.87 23.34 -19.57
N HIS A 5 -28.35 22.62 -20.58
CA HIS A 5 -27.99 21.21 -20.78
C HIS A 5 -26.55 21.05 -21.24
N VAL A 6 -26.05 21.99 -22.05
CA VAL A 6 -24.64 21.98 -22.51
C VAL A 6 -23.70 22.20 -21.32
N VAL A 7 -24.00 23.17 -20.45
CA VAL A 7 -23.22 23.44 -19.23
C VAL A 7 -23.25 22.23 -18.28
N LEU A 8 -24.41 21.60 -18.10
CA LEU A 8 -24.56 20.42 -17.25
C LEU A 8 -23.73 19.23 -17.78
N VAL A 9 -23.79 18.97 -19.09
CA VAL A 9 -23.00 17.90 -19.73
C VAL A 9 -21.51 18.18 -19.58
N ILE A 10 -21.07 19.43 -19.78
CA ILE A 10 -19.67 19.81 -19.61
C ILE A 10 -19.20 19.58 -18.16
N LEU A 11 -19.97 20.01 -17.15
CA LEU A 11 -19.64 19.78 -15.74
C LEU A 11 -19.54 18.28 -15.39
N VAL A 12 -20.47 17.47 -15.88
CA VAL A 12 -20.47 16.01 -15.66
C VAL A 12 -19.25 15.35 -16.33
N VAL A 13 -18.90 15.77 -17.55
CA VAL A 13 -17.72 15.28 -18.27
C VAL A 13 -16.44 15.64 -17.51
N TYR A 14 -16.30 16.89 -17.02
CA TYR A 14 -15.15 17.28 -16.21
C TYR A 14 -15.04 16.50 -14.89
N LEU A 15 -16.15 16.25 -14.19
CA LEU A 15 -16.17 15.45 -12.97
C LEU A 15 -15.75 13.99 -13.24
N SER A 16 -16.19 13.41 -14.35
CA SER A 16 -15.84 12.03 -14.74
C SER A 16 -14.38 11.87 -15.18
N ALA A 17 -13.77 12.90 -15.77
CA ALA A 17 -12.37 12.87 -16.22
C ALA A 17 -11.36 12.87 -15.06
N VAL A 18 -11.76 13.39 -13.89
CA VAL A 18 -10.94 13.35 -12.66
C VAL A 18 -10.90 11.94 -12.05
N GLN A 19 -11.80 11.05 -12.47
CA GLN A 19 -12.07 9.76 -11.83
C GLN A 19 -11.18 8.59 -12.32
N GLY A 20 -10.19 8.87 -13.18
CA GLY A 20 -9.33 7.85 -13.78
C GLY A 20 -8.20 7.31 -12.90
N ARG A 21 -7.90 7.94 -11.75
CA ARG A 21 -6.87 7.47 -10.80
C ARG A 21 -7.52 7.10 -9.47
N ARG A 22 -7.36 5.84 -9.04
CA ARG A 22 -7.76 5.43 -7.70
C ARG A 22 -6.88 6.18 -6.69
N THR A 23 -7.45 7.14 -5.96
CA THR A 23 -6.78 7.85 -4.87
C THR A 23 -6.29 6.88 -3.81
N CYS A 24 -5.35 7.32 -2.95
CA CYS A 24 -4.84 6.51 -1.84
C CYS A 24 -5.98 5.89 -1.03
N ARG A 25 -5.97 4.56 -0.90
CA ARG A 25 -7.04 3.79 -0.26
C ARG A 25 -6.55 2.40 0.17
N PRO A 26 -7.28 1.72 1.07
CA PRO A 26 -7.07 0.31 1.32
C PRO A 26 -7.47 -0.55 0.10
N ALA A 27 -6.70 -1.60 -0.17
CA ALA A 27 -7.01 -2.60 -1.19
C ALA A 27 -6.47 -3.98 -0.81
N ASN A 28 -7.17 -5.03 -1.25
CA ASN A 28 -6.72 -6.39 -1.06
C ASN A 28 -5.47 -6.67 -1.91
N ALA A 29 -4.49 -7.32 -1.30
CA ALA A 29 -3.28 -7.78 -1.96
C ALA A 29 -2.84 -9.12 -1.35
N THR A 30 -2.19 -9.93 -2.17
CA THR A 30 -1.56 -11.17 -1.72
C THR A 30 -0.18 -10.85 -1.16
N ILE A 31 0.09 -11.35 0.04
CA ILE A 31 1.42 -11.33 0.65
C ILE A 31 1.94 -12.74 0.85
N SER A 32 3.25 -12.89 0.95
CA SER A 32 3.94 -14.11 1.37
C SER A 32 4.43 -13.96 2.81
N ALA A 33 3.98 -14.85 3.68
CA ALA A 33 4.47 -15.01 5.04
C ALA A 33 5.61 -16.02 5.05
N GLU A 34 6.79 -15.55 5.38
CA GLU A 34 8.03 -16.33 5.43
C GLU A 34 8.75 -16.04 6.74
N LYS A 35 9.33 -17.07 7.35
CA LYS A 35 10.09 -16.97 8.61
C LYS A 35 11.25 -17.96 8.54
N ASP A 36 12.38 -17.57 9.10
CA ASP A 36 13.53 -18.46 9.26
C ASP A 36 13.12 -19.72 10.02
N ASP A 37 13.78 -20.84 9.73
CA ASP A 37 13.47 -22.17 10.30
C ASP A 37 12.05 -22.69 10.01
N CYS A 38 11.36 -22.11 9.02
CA CYS A 38 10.17 -22.68 8.39
C CYS A 38 10.48 -22.95 6.90
N PRO A 39 10.33 -24.20 6.41
CA PRO A 39 10.84 -24.61 5.09
C PRO A 39 9.97 -24.12 3.91
N VAL A 40 8.80 -23.57 4.20
CA VAL A 40 7.82 -23.11 3.20
C VAL A 40 7.26 -21.76 3.62
N CYS A 41 7.00 -20.90 2.64
CA CYS A 41 6.23 -19.69 2.85
C CYS A 41 4.76 -19.93 2.56
N VAL A 42 3.92 -19.12 3.17
CA VAL A 42 2.47 -19.18 3.02
C VAL A 42 1.98 -17.90 2.35
N THR A 43 1.25 -18.03 1.25
CA THR A 43 0.60 -16.91 0.58
C THR A 43 -0.81 -16.70 1.13
N LEU A 44 -1.13 -15.45 1.49
CA LEU A 44 -2.41 -15.07 2.07
C LEU A 44 -2.86 -13.71 1.54
N THR A 45 -4.17 -13.46 1.58
CA THR A 45 -4.72 -12.16 1.17
C THR A 45 -4.93 -11.27 2.39
N THR A 46 -4.36 -10.06 2.35
CA THR A 46 -4.55 -9.02 3.36
C THR A 46 -4.93 -7.71 2.69
N THR A 47 -5.25 -6.68 3.49
CA THR A 47 -5.49 -5.32 2.99
C THR A 47 -4.24 -4.46 3.16
N ILE A 48 -3.80 -3.78 2.11
CA ILE A 48 -2.65 -2.86 2.11
C ILE A 48 -3.05 -1.47 1.60
N CYS A 49 -2.17 -0.48 1.76
CA CYS A 49 -2.38 0.85 1.19
C CYS A 49 -1.82 0.96 -0.23
N THR A 50 -2.65 1.45 -1.15
CA THR A 50 -2.27 1.66 -2.55
C THR A 50 -3.04 2.82 -3.17
N GLY A 51 -2.53 3.38 -4.26
CA GLY A 51 -3.15 4.46 -5.01
C GLY A 51 -2.23 5.66 -5.15
N TYR A 52 -2.82 6.79 -5.53
CA TYR A 52 -2.08 8.00 -5.86
C TYR A 52 -2.27 9.11 -4.82
N CYS A 53 -1.21 9.87 -4.61
CA CYS A 53 -1.19 11.11 -3.83
C CYS A 53 -0.76 12.28 -4.71
N GLN A 54 -1.28 13.47 -4.41
CA GLN A 54 -0.89 14.67 -5.13
C GLN A 54 0.50 15.11 -4.69
N THR A 55 1.43 15.20 -5.64
CA THR A 55 2.75 15.78 -5.42
C THR A 55 2.87 17.11 -6.17
N ARG A 56 3.82 17.93 -5.75
CA ARG A 56 4.21 19.16 -6.43
C ARG A 56 5.71 19.07 -6.70
N ASP A 57 6.21 19.82 -7.68
CA ASP A 57 7.64 20.07 -7.83
C ASP A 57 7.84 21.58 -7.82
N LEU A 58 8.87 22.04 -7.14
CA LEU A 58 9.15 23.47 -7.03
C LEU A 58 9.86 23.93 -8.31
N LEU A 59 9.36 25.03 -8.90
CA LEU A 59 9.98 25.63 -10.09
C LEU A 59 11.41 26.14 -9.82
N TYR A 60 11.67 26.57 -8.58
CA TYR A 60 12.99 27.01 -8.13
C TYR A 60 13.42 26.19 -6.91
N LYS A 61 14.54 25.48 -7.03
CA LYS A 61 15.08 24.61 -5.99
C LYS A 61 16.12 25.38 -5.17
N SER A 62 15.68 26.01 -4.09
CA SER A 62 16.55 26.72 -3.14
C SER A 62 16.99 25.77 -2.01
N ALA A 63 18.17 25.97 -1.43
CA ALA A 63 18.59 25.25 -0.23
C ALA A 63 17.69 25.53 0.99
N PHE A 64 16.91 26.62 0.98
CA PHE A 64 16.02 27.02 2.08
C PHE A 64 14.57 26.56 1.89
N SER A 65 14.21 25.99 0.75
CA SER A 65 12.84 25.52 0.53
C SER A 65 12.63 24.16 1.20
N SER A 66 11.78 24.11 2.24
CA SER A 66 11.28 22.85 2.77
C SER A 66 10.17 22.32 1.86
N PHE A 67 10.39 21.15 1.27
CA PHE A 67 9.39 20.51 0.42
C PHE A 67 9.17 19.06 0.85
N ASN A 68 7.95 18.79 1.33
CA ASN A 68 7.55 17.47 1.81
C ASN A 68 6.73 16.77 0.73
N GLN A 69 7.28 15.70 0.17
CA GLN A 69 6.55 14.83 -0.74
C GLN A 69 5.74 13.82 0.06
N HIS A 70 4.44 13.75 -0.22
CA HIS A 70 3.54 12.81 0.44
C HIS A 70 3.42 11.53 -0.40
N VAL A 71 3.36 10.40 0.27
CA VAL A 71 3.16 9.06 -0.31
C VAL A 71 1.88 8.44 0.25
N CYS A 72 1.33 7.46 -0.45
CA CYS A 72 0.20 6.68 0.08
C CYS A 72 0.73 5.71 1.13
N THR A 73 0.38 5.91 2.40
CA THR A 73 0.88 5.13 3.52
C THR A 73 -0.24 4.75 4.48
N TYR A 74 0.07 3.88 5.44
CA TYR A 74 -0.84 3.46 6.48
C TYR A 74 -1.14 4.61 7.45
N LYS A 75 -2.42 4.86 7.69
CA LYS A 75 -2.89 5.75 8.75
C LYS A 75 -3.16 4.98 10.03
N GLU A 76 -3.90 3.88 9.88
CA GLU A 76 -4.27 2.98 10.97
C GLU A 76 -4.06 1.54 10.53
N ILE A 77 -3.42 0.77 11.40
CA ILE A 77 -3.07 -0.63 11.16
C ILE A 77 -3.61 -1.49 12.29
N ARG A 78 -3.99 -2.71 11.94
CA ARG A 78 -4.24 -3.80 12.88
C ARG A 78 -3.30 -4.94 12.56
N TYR A 79 -2.84 -5.66 13.57
CA TYR A 79 -2.01 -6.84 13.37
C TYR A 79 -2.85 -8.11 13.43
N GLU A 80 -2.52 -9.06 12.57
CA GLU A 80 -3.05 -10.41 12.56
C GLU A 80 -1.91 -11.41 12.60
N THR A 81 -2.21 -12.63 13.06
CA THR A 81 -1.22 -13.68 13.25
C THR A 81 -1.72 -14.98 12.64
N ILE A 82 -0.86 -15.64 11.87
CA ILE A 82 -1.08 -16.99 11.35
C ILE A 82 -0.01 -17.94 11.88
N LYS A 83 -0.28 -19.24 11.80
CA LYS A 83 0.68 -20.29 12.13
C LYS A 83 1.26 -20.88 10.85
N LEU A 84 2.57 -20.78 10.68
CA LEU A 84 3.29 -21.39 9.56
C LEU A 84 3.41 -22.92 9.76
N PRO A 85 3.25 -23.71 8.69
CA PRO A 85 3.35 -25.16 8.77
C PRO A 85 4.82 -25.63 8.76
N ASN A 86 5.06 -26.81 9.32
CA ASN A 86 6.33 -27.56 9.18
C ASN A 86 7.60 -26.85 9.65
N CYS A 87 7.51 -25.85 10.54
CA CYS A 87 8.68 -25.24 11.15
C CYS A 87 9.47 -26.24 12.01
N LEU A 88 10.77 -25.99 12.17
CA LEU A 88 11.64 -26.83 12.99
C LEU A 88 11.20 -26.89 14.48
N PRO A 89 11.56 -27.96 15.22
CA PRO A 89 11.30 -28.04 16.65
C PRO A 89 11.93 -26.87 17.42
N ASN A 90 11.20 -26.32 18.39
CA ASN A 90 11.59 -25.14 19.19
C ASN A 90 11.59 -23.79 18.45
N THR A 91 11.18 -23.75 17.18
CA THR A 91 10.93 -22.49 16.47
C THR A 91 9.50 -22.01 16.76
N ASP A 92 9.33 -20.71 17.02
CA ASP A 92 8.00 -20.09 17.09
C ASP A 92 7.34 -20.09 15.70
N PRO A 93 6.24 -20.82 15.46
CA PRO A 93 5.62 -20.91 14.15
C PRO A 93 4.70 -19.72 13.83
N PHE A 94 4.49 -18.79 14.77
CA PHE A 94 3.57 -17.69 14.57
C PHE A 94 4.23 -16.55 13.77
N PHE A 95 3.50 -16.06 12.76
CA PHE A 95 3.88 -14.93 11.92
C PHE A 95 2.84 -13.83 12.00
N THR A 96 3.27 -12.61 12.31
CA THR A 96 2.39 -11.46 12.52
C THR A 96 2.57 -10.44 11.42
N TYR A 97 1.48 -10.00 10.79
CA TYR A 97 1.50 -9.08 9.65
C TYR A 97 0.52 -7.91 9.84
N PRO A 98 0.78 -6.75 9.20
CA PRO A 98 -0.11 -5.60 9.25
C PRO A 98 -1.30 -5.77 8.28
N VAL A 99 -2.46 -5.26 8.70
CA VAL A 99 -3.67 -5.10 7.91
C VAL A 99 -4.05 -3.63 7.90
N ALA A 100 -4.13 -3.03 6.71
CA ALA A 100 -4.58 -1.64 6.55
C ALA A 100 -6.04 -1.49 6.97
N VAL A 101 -6.28 -0.75 8.05
CA VAL A 101 -7.62 -0.30 8.44
C VAL A 101 -7.98 0.96 7.66
N SER A 102 -7.03 1.89 7.56
CA SER A 102 -7.17 3.10 6.76
C SER A 102 -5.83 3.58 6.20
N CYS A 103 -5.89 4.36 5.11
CA CYS A 103 -4.75 4.87 4.38
C CYS A 103 -4.82 6.39 4.23
N GLU A 104 -3.67 7.04 4.11
CA GLU A 104 -3.58 8.49 3.94
C GLU A 104 -2.41 8.91 3.05
N CYS A 105 -2.45 10.15 2.57
CA CYS A 105 -1.34 10.79 1.88
C CYS A 105 -0.52 11.63 2.86
N SER A 106 0.57 11.06 3.36
CA SER A 106 1.41 11.66 4.41
C SER A 106 2.89 11.45 4.11
N LEU A 107 3.76 12.00 4.96
CA LEU A 107 5.19 11.68 4.92
C LEU A 107 5.39 10.18 5.20
N CYS A 108 6.35 9.57 4.50
CA CYS A 108 6.74 8.20 4.77
C CYS A 108 7.34 8.10 6.18
N LYS A 109 6.80 7.20 7.00
CA LYS A 109 7.20 7.00 8.40
C LYS A 109 8.33 5.98 8.48
N MET A 110 9.56 6.47 8.59
CA MET A 110 10.76 5.62 8.63
C MET A 110 10.87 4.77 9.91
N ASP A 111 10.10 5.07 10.96
CA ASP A 111 10.11 4.30 12.22
C ASP A 111 9.66 2.84 12.02
N TYR A 112 8.80 2.58 11.03
CA TYR A 112 8.21 1.26 10.78
C TYR A 112 8.00 0.93 9.29
N SER A 113 8.39 1.82 8.37
CA SER A 113 8.26 1.61 6.93
C SER A 113 9.58 1.89 6.22
N ASP A 114 9.93 1.06 5.24
CA ASP A 114 11.04 1.33 4.35
C ASP A 114 10.60 2.27 3.21
N CYS A 115 11.23 3.45 3.14
CA CYS A 115 10.89 4.52 2.21
C CYS A 115 11.74 4.41 0.93
N THR A 116 11.39 3.46 0.06
CA THR A 116 12.09 3.19 -1.21
C THR A 116 11.22 3.47 -2.43
N VAL A 117 11.83 3.54 -3.62
CA VAL A 117 11.13 3.66 -4.91
C VAL A 117 10.43 2.35 -5.27
N GLN A 118 11.09 1.22 -5.06
CA GLN A 118 10.56 -0.11 -5.37
C GLN A 118 11.16 -1.15 -4.42
N GLY A 119 10.29 -1.95 -3.80
CA GLY A 119 10.67 -3.12 -3.04
C GLY A 119 10.63 -4.41 -3.89
N ILE A 120 10.97 -5.54 -3.26
CA ILE A 120 10.97 -6.86 -3.91
C ILE A 120 9.53 -7.31 -4.29
N GLY A 121 8.54 -6.75 -3.60
CA GLY A 121 7.11 -7.00 -3.84
C GLY A 121 6.47 -7.83 -2.73
N PRO A 122 5.17 -7.63 -2.44
CA PRO A 122 4.51 -8.21 -1.27
C PRO A 122 4.38 -9.74 -1.31
N ALA A 123 4.33 -10.33 -2.50
CA ALA A 123 4.15 -11.77 -2.70
C ALA A 123 5.47 -12.52 -2.95
N PHE A 124 6.62 -11.88 -2.75
CA PHE A 124 7.92 -12.51 -2.97
C PHE A 124 8.21 -13.56 -1.90
N CYS A 125 8.62 -14.74 -2.31
CA CYS A 125 9.00 -15.82 -1.41
C CYS A 125 10.30 -16.46 -1.89
N SER A 126 11.23 -16.69 -0.95
CA SER A 126 12.53 -17.30 -1.26
C SER A 126 12.48 -18.84 -1.28
N THR A 127 11.51 -19.41 -0.57
CA THR A 127 11.25 -20.85 -0.45
C THR A 127 10.07 -21.31 -1.32
N ALA A 128 9.64 -22.58 -1.21
CA ALA A 128 8.50 -23.08 -1.96
C ALA A 128 7.17 -22.53 -1.41
N PRO A 129 6.30 -21.90 -2.23
CA PRO A 129 5.05 -21.32 -1.76
C PRO A 129 3.94 -22.34 -1.54
N GLN A 130 3.18 -22.15 -0.46
CA GLN A 130 1.92 -22.82 -0.16
C GLN A 130 0.80 -21.78 -0.04
N ILE A 131 -0.44 -22.14 -0.39
CA ILE A 131 -1.60 -21.26 -0.30
C ILE A 131 -2.35 -21.56 1.01
N LEU A 132 -2.74 -20.51 1.74
CA LEU A 132 -3.66 -20.62 2.88
C LEU A 132 -5.08 -20.21 2.49
#